data_AF-A0A7R9Z252-F1
#
_entry.id   AF-A0A7R9Z252-F1
#
_cell.length_a   1.000
_cell.length_b   1.000
_cell.length_c   1.000
_cell.angle_alpha   90.00
_cell.angle_beta   90.00
_cell.angle_gamma   90.00
#
_symmetry.space_group_name_H-M   'P 1'
#
loop_
_entity.id
_entity.type
_entity.pdbx_description
1 polymer ?
#
loop_
_entity_poly.entity_id
_entity_poly.type
_entity_poly.pdbx_seq_one_letter_code
_entity_poly.pdbx_strand_id
1 'polypeptide(L)'
;TATIILPFKGELMKFSCRLKGIIVPDLKPGKEVREEDREREVLSAQASKAALEGMILGRVVVVKCHASEMAGRQFVEIWTDDGEGPHTKEHSVNTAMVKSGLARPFMEEYGSKPVYAQQ
;
A
#
# COMPACT_ATOMS: atom_id res chain seq x y z
N THR A 1 -6.03 -1.45 2.00
CA THR A 1 -6.42 -1.94 0.66
C THR A 1 -6.38 -0.78 -0.30
N ALA A 2 -5.81 -0.98 -1.50
CA ALA A 2 -5.86 -0.03 -2.60
C ALA A 2 -6.90 -0.48 -3.63
N THR A 3 -7.61 0.45 -4.24
CA THR A 3 -8.53 0.18 -5.34
C THR A 3 -8.05 0.93 -6.56
N ILE A 4 -7.65 0.17 -7.58
CA ILE A 4 -7.23 0.72 -8.87
C ILE A 4 -8.45 0.67 -9.80
N ILE A 5 -8.78 1.81 -10.41
CA ILE A 5 -9.83 1.89 -11.44
C ILE A 5 -9.12 1.87 -12.78
N LEU A 6 -9.41 0.87 -13.61
CA LEU A 6 -8.76 0.69 -14.90
C LEU A 6 -9.78 0.38 -16.00
N PRO A 7 -9.55 0.86 -17.24
CA PRO A 7 -10.36 0.46 -18.37
C PRO A 7 -10.06 -0.99 -18.77
N PHE A 8 -11.09 -1.81 -18.88
CA PHE A 8 -11.00 -3.19 -19.36
C PHE A 8 -12.19 -3.50 -20.26
N LYS A 9 -11.91 -3.90 -21.51
CA LYS A 9 -12.93 -4.24 -22.52
C LYS A 9 -13.99 -3.14 -22.73
N GLY A 10 -13.60 -1.87 -22.65
CA GLY A 10 -14.50 -0.73 -22.85
C GLY A 10 -15.28 -0.30 -21.60
N GLU A 11 -15.07 -0.95 -20.45
CA GLU A 11 -15.72 -0.59 -19.17
C GLU A 11 -14.68 -0.21 -18.11
N LEU A 12 -15.09 0.59 -17.12
CA LEU A 12 -14.26 0.87 -15.96
C LEU A 12 -14.41 -0.24 -14.92
N MET A 13 -13.34 -1.00 -14.69
CA MET A 13 -13.31 -2.05 -13.68
C MET A 13 -12.61 -1.59 -12.41
N LYS A 14 -13.13 -2.06 -11.28
CA LYS A 14 -12.49 -1.89 -9.97
C LYS A 14 -11.61 -3.10 -9.68
N PHE A 15 -10.32 -2.88 -9.54
CA PHE A 15 -9.36 -3.88 -9.11
C PHE A 15 -8.92 -3.58 -7.66
N SER A 16 -9.46 -4.34 -6.72
CA SER A 16 -9.13 -4.21 -5.29
C SER A 16 -7.95 -5.09 -4.92
N CYS A 17 -6.91 -4.49 -4.36
CA CYS A 17 -5.65 -5.18 -4.07
C CYS A 17 -5.02 -4.71 -2.76
N ARG A 18 -4.02 -5.46 -2.29
CA ARG A 18 -3.20 -5.15 -1.12
C ARG A 18 -1.74 -5.06 -1.54
N LEU A 19 -1.03 -4.07 -1.03
CA LEU A 19 0.40 -3.93 -1.29
C LEU A 19 1.13 -5.08 -0.58
N LYS A 20 1.86 -5.87 -1.36
CA LYS A 20 2.62 -7.01 -0.85
C LYS A 20 3.79 -6.56 0.00
N GLY A 21 4.04 -7.31 1.07
CA GLY A 21 5.28 -7.22 1.83
C GLY A 21 5.40 -5.97 2.69
N ILE A 22 4.32 -5.21 2.86
CA ILE A 22 4.29 -4.00 3.69
C ILE A 22 3.04 -3.97 4.55
N ILE A 23 3.11 -3.26 5.67
CA ILE A 23 2.00 -2.94 6.56
C ILE A 23 1.93 -1.43 6.66
N VAL A 24 0.72 -0.89 6.49
CA VAL A 24 0.42 0.53 6.60
C VAL A 24 -0.45 0.76 7.83
N PRO A 25 -0.45 1.99 8.41
CA PRO A 25 -1.33 2.33 9.51
C PRO A 25 -2.81 2.26 9.09
N ASP A 26 -3.70 1.99 10.05
CA ASP A 26 -5.12 1.80 9.78
C ASP A 26 -5.94 3.11 9.90
N LEU A 27 -6.70 3.44 8.86
CA LEU A 27 -7.65 4.58 8.88
C LEU A 27 -8.81 4.37 9.86
N LYS A 28 -9.09 3.13 10.23
CA LYS A 28 -10.08 2.75 11.23
C LYS A 28 -9.41 1.78 12.20
N PRO A 29 -8.60 2.28 13.15
CA PRO A 29 -7.87 1.43 14.09
C PRO A 29 -8.84 0.54 14.88
N GLY A 30 -8.48 -0.73 15.07
CA GLY A 30 -9.29 -1.66 15.83
C GLY A 30 -9.45 -1.27 17.31
N LYS A 31 -10.24 -2.03 18.06
CA LYS A 31 -10.54 -1.74 19.47
C LYS A 31 -9.32 -1.89 20.39
N GLU A 32 -8.35 -2.67 19.95
CA GLU A 32 -7.09 -2.99 20.60
C GLU A 32 -6.08 -1.84 20.62
N VAL A 33 -6.24 -0.84 19.74
CA VAL A 33 -5.40 0.36 19.75
C VAL A 33 -5.84 1.26 20.89
N ARG A 34 -4.89 1.66 21.75
CA ARG A 34 -5.12 2.58 22.86
C ARG A 34 -5.71 3.89 22.35
N GLU A 35 -6.65 4.45 23.10
CA GLU A 35 -7.36 5.68 22.69
C GLU A 35 -6.40 6.84 22.42
N GLU A 36 -5.37 7.01 23.26
CA GLU A 36 -4.30 8.00 23.12
C GLU A 36 -3.45 7.85 21.85
N ASP A 37 -3.38 6.64 21.28
CA ASP A 37 -2.62 6.35 20.06
C ASP A 37 -3.50 6.35 18.80
N ARG A 38 -4.85 6.34 18.94
CA ARG A 38 -5.77 6.26 17.80
C ARG A 38 -5.62 7.43 16.85
N GLU A 39 -5.56 8.65 17.39
CA GLU A 39 -5.45 9.86 16.58
C GLU A 39 -4.14 9.84 15.77
N ARG A 40 -3.03 9.44 16.42
CA ARG A 40 -1.72 9.29 15.76
C ARG A 40 -1.75 8.22 14.66
N GLU A 41 -2.40 7.09 14.89
CA GLU A 41 -2.57 6.02 13.90
C GLU A 41 -3.36 6.53 12.68
N VAL A 42 -4.48 7.23 12.91
CA VAL A 42 -5.32 7.79 11.84
C VAL A 42 -4.56 8.84 11.03
N LEU A 43 -3.84 9.75 11.68
CA LEU A 43 -3.00 10.76 10.99
C LEU A 43 -1.91 10.09 10.15
N SER A 44 -1.25 9.07 10.69
CA SER A 44 -0.25 8.28 9.96
C SER A 44 -0.87 7.56 8.75
N ALA A 45 -2.08 7.00 8.92
CA ALA A 45 -2.80 6.31 7.85
C ALA A 45 -3.21 7.29 6.73
N GLN A 46 -3.65 8.51 7.09
CA GLN A 46 -3.96 9.57 6.13
C GLN A 46 -2.72 10.02 5.36
N ALA A 47 -1.59 10.22 6.03
CA ALA A 47 -0.31 10.55 5.38
C ALA A 47 0.12 9.44 4.40
N SER A 48 0.03 8.18 4.83
CA SER A 48 0.36 7.01 4.01
C SER A 48 -0.53 6.90 2.77
N LYS A 49 -1.83 7.17 2.92
CA LYS A 49 -2.79 7.22 1.82
C LYS A 49 -2.45 8.34 0.83
N ALA A 50 -2.26 9.57 1.32
CA ALA A 50 -1.97 10.73 0.48
C ALA A 50 -0.67 10.57 -0.31
N ALA A 51 0.35 9.98 0.32
CA ALA A 51 1.62 9.69 -0.34
C ALA A 51 1.46 8.62 -1.44
N LEU A 52 0.74 7.52 -1.16
CA LEU A 52 0.45 6.52 -2.18
C LEU A 52 -0.30 7.13 -3.37
N GLU A 53 -1.32 7.96 -3.09
CA GLU A 53 -2.06 8.71 -4.11
C GLU A 53 -1.14 9.61 -4.93
N GLY A 54 -0.25 10.38 -4.29
CA GLY A 54 0.74 11.23 -4.98
C GLY A 54 1.77 10.45 -5.81
N MET A 55 2.05 9.19 -5.45
CA MET A 55 2.95 8.33 -6.21
C MET A 55 2.31 7.73 -7.46
N ILE A 56 1.00 7.47 -7.47
CA ILE A 56 0.36 6.66 -8.53
C ILE A 56 -0.75 7.36 -9.31
N LEU A 57 -1.43 8.37 -8.73
CA LEU A 57 -2.54 9.03 -9.42
C LEU A 57 -2.04 9.81 -10.64
N GLY A 58 -2.74 9.62 -11.76
CA GLY A 58 -2.39 10.26 -13.04
C GLY A 58 -1.16 9.65 -13.73
N ARG A 59 -0.59 8.56 -13.21
CA ARG A 59 0.55 7.86 -13.81
C ARG A 59 0.14 6.52 -14.40
N VAL A 60 0.85 6.10 -15.45
CA VAL A 60 0.82 4.70 -15.88
C VAL A 60 1.57 3.88 -14.84
N VAL A 61 0.98 2.78 -14.41
CA VAL A 61 1.58 1.89 -13.42
C VAL A 61 1.64 0.47 -13.94
N VAL A 62 2.71 -0.22 -13.60
CA VAL A 62 2.82 -1.66 -13.77
C VAL A 62 2.47 -2.34 -12.46
N VAL A 63 1.61 -3.35 -12.54
CA VAL A 63 1.11 -4.09 -11.38
C VAL A 63 1.45 -5.56 -11.55
N LYS A 64 2.21 -6.10 -10.61
CA LYS A 64 2.49 -7.54 -10.53
C LYS A 64 1.56 -8.19 -9.54
N CYS A 65 0.65 -9.01 -10.03
CA CYS A 65 -0.24 -9.82 -9.21
C CYS A 65 0.50 -11.04 -8.65
N HIS A 66 0.43 -11.23 -7.33
CA HIS A 66 0.91 -12.43 -6.65
C HIS A 66 -0.22 -13.44 -6.42
N ALA A 67 0.12 -14.63 -5.90
CA ALA A 67 -0.90 -15.61 -5.52
C ALA A 67 -1.92 -14.99 -4.56
N SER A 68 -3.20 -15.18 -4.87
CA SER A 68 -4.30 -14.76 -4.01
C SER A 68 -4.35 -15.63 -2.76
N GLU A 69 -4.53 -15.03 -1.59
CA GLU A 69 -4.84 -15.79 -0.38
C GLU A 69 -6.21 -16.46 -0.49
N MET A 70 -6.45 -17.49 0.33
CA MET A 70 -7.70 -18.28 0.39
C MET A 70 -8.99 -17.46 0.60
N ALA A 71 -8.88 -16.17 0.93
CA ALA A 71 -10.00 -15.23 1.09
C ALA A 71 -10.20 -14.28 -0.12
N GLY A 72 -9.63 -14.57 -1.28
CA GLY A 72 -9.75 -13.72 -2.49
C GLY A 72 -9.00 -12.39 -2.38
N ARG A 73 -8.06 -12.28 -1.44
CA ARG A 73 -7.23 -11.08 -1.28
C ARG A 73 -6.09 -11.13 -2.30
N GLN A 74 -6.12 -10.20 -3.25
CA GLN A 74 -5.09 -10.05 -4.26
C GLN A 74 -3.94 -9.19 -3.73
N PHE A 75 -2.74 -9.78 -3.60
CA PHE A 75 -1.53 -9.03 -3.26
C PHE A 75 -0.81 -8.57 -4.51
N VAL A 76 -0.27 -7.35 -4.47
CA VAL A 76 0.40 -6.74 -5.61
C VAL A 76 1.67 -5.98 -5.23
N GLU A 77 2.61 -5.95 -6.16
CA GLU A 77 3.66 -4.93 -6.21
C GLU A 77 3.32 -3.93 -7.33
N ILE A 78 3.55 -2.65 -7.07
CA ILE A 78 3.26 -1.55 -8.00
C ILE A 78 4.55 -0.82 -8.34
N TRP A 79 4.73 -0.50 -9.62
CA TRP A 79 5.77 0.40 -10.13
C TRP A 79 5.11 1.52 -10.94
N THR A 80 5.70 2.70 -10.91
CA THR A 80 5.38 3.73 -11.91
C THR A 80 6.11 3.37 -13.20
N ASP A 81 5.41 3.48 -14.33
CA ASP A 81 6.00 3.31 -15.66
C ASP A 81 6.46 4.68 -16.15
N ASP A 82 7.70 5.05 -15.80
CA ASP A 82 8.38 6.27 -16.22
C ASP A 82 9.28 6.05 -17.45
N GLY A 83 9.25 4.85 -18.04
CA GLY A 83 10.12 4.47 -19.16
C GLY A 83 11.56 4.18 -18.77
N GLU A 84 11.91 4.18 -17.48
CA GLU A 84 13.28 3.92 -17.00
C GLU A 84 13.45 2.45 -16.56
N GLY A 85 13.95 1.63 -17.49
CA GLY A 85 14.56 0.34 -17.16
C GLY A 85 13.61 -0.75 -16.60
N PRO A 86 14.19 -1.86 -16.09
CA PRO A 86 13.39 -2.98 -15.61
C PRO A 86 12.69 -2.66 -14.29
N HIS A 87 11.44 -3.12 -14.14
CA HIS A 87 10.69 -3.08 -12.89
C HIS A 87 11.37 -3.92 -11.80
N THR A 88 12.27 -3.29 -11.04
CA THR A 88 13.05 -3.89 -9.96
C THR A 88 12.44 -3.54 -8.62
N LYS A 89 12.69 -4.37 -7.59
CA LYS A 89 12.13 -4.17 -6.25
C LYS A 89 12.49 -2.81 -5.64
N GLU A 90 13.66 -2.27 -5.96
CA GLU A 90 14.17 -1.00 -5.42
C GLU A 90 13.36 0.22 -5.89
N HIS A 91 12.75 0.12 -7.07
CA HIS A 91 11.94 1.17 -7.70
C HIS A 91 10.42 0.94 -7.51
N SER A 92 10.03 -0.07 -6.73
CA SER A 92 8.61 -0.29 -6.44
C SER A 92 8.06 0.76 -5.48
N VAL A 93 6.80 1.14 -5.68
CA VAL A 93 6.03 2.02 -4.79
C VAL A 93 6.01 1.46 -3.37
N ASN A 94 5.89 0.13 -3.22
CA ASN A 94 5.91 -0.54 -1.93
C ASN A 94 7.23 -0.25 -1.17
N THR A 95 8.37 -0.36 -1.86
CA THR A 95 9.69 -0.04 -1.28
C THR A 95 9.82 1.45 -0.96
N ALA A 96 9.32 2.33 -1.83
CA ALA A 96 9.33 3.77 -1.58
C ALA A 96 8.54 4.15 -0.32
N MET A 97 7.35 3.57 -0.13
CA MET A 97 6.56 3.78 1.08
C MET A 97 7.31 3.36 2.35
N VAL A 98 8.05 2.24 2.30
CA VAL A 98 8.86 1.78 3.44
C VAL A 98 10.04 2.71 3.70
N LYS A 99 10.79 3.11 2.66
CA LYS A 99 11.94 4.03 2.78
C LYS A 99 11.54 5.38 3.36
N SER A 100 10.35 5.87 3.03
CA SER A 100 9.79 7.13 3.54
C SER A 100 9.12 7.01 4.90
N GLY A 101 9.15 5.85 5.56
CA GLY A 101 8.53 5.64 6.88
C GLY A 101 6.99 5.65 6.87
N LEU A 102 6.36 5.59 5.70
CA LEU A 102 4.89 5.57 5.53
C LEU A 102 4.31 4.15 5.55
N ALA A 103 5.18 3.15 5.55
CA ALA A 103 4.85 1.76 5.75
C ALA A 103 6.00 1.07 6.48
N ARG A 104 5.73 -0.06 7.13
CA ARG A 104 6.77 -0.96 7.62
C ARG A 104 6.84 -2.22 6.75
N PRO A 105 8.01 -2.85 6.58
CA PRO A 105 8.07 -4.14 5.93
C PRO A 105 7.25 -5.17 6.71
N PHE A 106 6.52 -6.02 6.00
CA PHE A 106 5.92 -7.22 6.56
C PHE A 106 7.04 -8.23 6.79
N MET A 107 7.37 -8.46 8.06
CA MET A 107 8.24 -9.55 8.50
C MET A 107 7.35 -10.57 9.21
N GLU A 108 7.40 -11.85 8.82
CA GLU A 108 6.61 -12.93 9.44
C GLU A 108 6.76 -12.96 10.97
N GLU A 109 7.92 -12.56 11.49
CA GLU A 109 8.26 -12.57 12.91
C GLU A 109 7.61 -11.44 13.74
N TYR A 110 7.06 -10.39 13.11
CA TYR A 110 6.66 -9.18 13.84
C TYR A 110 5.17 -9.05 14.15
N GLY A 111 4.30 -9.89 13.60
CA GLY A 111 2.85 -9.84 13.84
C GLY A 111 2.24 -8.42 13.75
N SER A 112 1.10 -8.23 14.43
CA SER A 112 0.21 -7.06 14.43
C SER A 112 0.76 -5.82 15.15
N LYS A 113 2.06 -5.52 15.10
CA LYS A 113 2.60 -4.30 15.75
C LYS A 113 2.16 -3.03 15.00
N PRO A 114 1.79 -1.94 15.70
CA PRO A 114 1.31 -0.72 15.05
C PRO A 114 2.41 -0.05 14.20
N VAL A 115 1.99 0.72 13.20
CA VAL A 115 2.86 1.47 12.28
C VAL A 115 2.60 2.95 12.49
N TYR A 116 3.63 3.70 12.87
CA TYR A 116 3.54 5.15 12.97
C TYR A 116 4.44 5.78 11.92
N ALA A 117 3.92 6.75 11.18
CA ALA A 117 4.74 7.54 10.28
C ALA A 117 5.73 8.37 11.10
N GLN A 118 6.99 8.38 10.70
CA GLN A 118 7.98 9.28 11.30
C GLN A 118 7.69 10.70 10.79
N GLN A 119 7.37 11.63 11.71
CA GLN A 119 7.26 13.06 11.43
C GLN A 119 8.65 13.70 11.37
#